data_AF-A0A9D9AJ74-F1
#
_entry.id   AF-A0A9D9AJ74-F1
#
_cell.length_a   1.000
_cell.length_b   1.000
_cell.length_c   1.000
_cell.angle_alpha   90.00
_cell.angle_beta   90.00
_cell.angle_gamma   90.00
#
_symmetry.space_group_name_H-M   'P 1'
#
loop_
_entity.id
_entity.type
_entity.pdbx_description
1 polymer ?
#
loop_
_entity_poly.entity_id
_entity_poly.type
_entity_poly.pdbx_seq_one_letter_code
_entity_poly.pdbx_strand_id
1 'polypeptide(L)'
;MNFFLPTAQAGRLALGDEVRLILDAAPEFVIPARVSFVASVAQFTPRTVETEAEREKLMFRIRAQIDPDLLRQHAARVKTGLPGTAYVRIDPAADWPPELLPRLPQ
;
A
#
# COMPACT_ATOMS: atom_id res chain seq x y z
N MET A 1 5.25 -2.19 4.65
CA MET A 1 5.20 -0.72 4.50
C MET A 1 3.89 -0.20 5.04
N ASN A 2 3.86 0.97 5.69
CA ASN A 2 2.61 1.65 6.04
C ASN A 2 2.39 2.81 5.07
N PHE A 3 1.16 3.01 4.62
CA PHE A 3 0.74 4.14 3.80
C PHE A 3 -0.66 4.59 4.24
N PHE A 4 -1.14 5.71 3.71
CA PHE A 4 -2.40 6.31 4.13
C PHE A 4 -3.31 6.56 2.93
N LEU A 5 -4.59 6.27 3.09
CA LEU A 5 -5.61 6.53 2.07
C LEU A 5 -6.79 7.31 2.66
N PRO A 6 -7.47 8.14 1.84
CA PRO A 6 -8.74 8.77 2.21
C PRO A 6 -9.84 7.74 2.49
N THR A 7 -10.84 8.11 3.27
CA THR A 7 -11.99 7.26 3.65
C THR A 7 -12.58 6.47 2.47
N ALA A 8 -12.89 7.14 1.36
CA ALA A 8 -13.55 6.54 0.21
C ALA A 8 -12.72 5.45 -0.48
N GLN A 9 -11.38 5.58 -0.44
CA GLN A 9 -10.45 4.61 -1.02
C GLN A 9 -10.12 3.50 -0.02
N ALA A 10 -9.89 3.86 1.26
CA ALA A 10 -9.63 2.91 2.33
C ALA A 10 -10.78 1.93 2.52
N GLY A 11 -12.03 2.39 2.41
CA GLY A 11 -13.22 1.54 2.54
C GLY A 11 -13.43 0.55 1.38
N ARG A 12 -12.71 0.72 0.26
CA ARG A 12 -12.75 -0.21 -0.88
C ARG A 12 -11.67 -1.29 -0.79
N LEU A 13 -10.65 -1.10 0.05
CA LEU A 13 -9.61 -2.10 0.25
C LEU A 13 -10.05 -3.16 1.26
N ALA A 14 -9.81 -4.42 0.89
CA ALA A 14 -9.97 -5.56 1.76
C ALA A 14 -8.62 -6.09 2.26
N LEU A 15 -8.65 -6.85 3.35
CA LEU A 15 -7.50 -7.64 3.78
C LEU A 15 -7.17 -8.68 2.71
N GLY A 16 -5.88 -8.82 2.40
CA GLY A 16 -5.39 -9.74 1.37
C GLY A 16 -5.28 -9.13 -0.03
N ASP A 17 -5.83 -7.93 -0.26
CA ASP A 17 -5.75 -7.26 -1.56
C ASP A 17 -4.30 -7.07 -2.02
N GLU A 18 -4.09 -7.23 -3.32
CA GLU A 18 -2.76 -7.07 -3.91
C GLU A 18 -2.29 -5.61 -3.82
N VAL A 19 -1.02 -5.48 -3.46
CA VAL A 19 -0.29 -4.22 -3.43
C VAL A 19 0.99 -4.39 -4.24
N ARG A 20 1.33 -3.40 -5.07
CA ARG A 20 2.63 -3.33 -5.74
C ARG A 20 3.47 -2.27 -5.06
N LEU A 21 4.63 -2.69 -4.56
CA LEU A 21 5.56 -1.79 -3.89
C LEU A 21 6.74 -1.50 -4.80
N ILE A 22 7.05 -0.23 -4.98
CA ILE A 22 8.27 0.24 -5.64
C ILE A 22 9.07 1.00 -4.59
N LEU A 23 10.29 0.56 -4.31
CA LEU A 23 11.17 1.18 -3.32
C LEU A 23 11.99 2.28 -4.00
N ASP A 24 12.17 3.43 -3.34
CA ASP A 24 12.91 4.55 -3.92
C ASP A 24 14.38 4.20 -4.18
N ALA A 25 14.93 3.28 -3.38
CA ALA A 25 16.29 2.77 -3.52
C ALA A 25 16.47 1.76 -4.67
N ALA A 26 15.37 1.24 -5.24
CA ALA A 26 15.40 0.26 -6.31
C ALA A 26 14.12 0.37 -7.18
N PRO A 27 13.97 1.48 -7.92
CA PRO A 27 12.74 1.79 -8.68
C PRO A 27 12.48 0.83 -9.84
N GLU A 28 13.48 0.04 -10.25
CA GLU A 28 13.37 -0.98 -11.29
C GLU A 28 12.60 -2.24 -10.86
N PHE A 29 12.43 -2.44 -9.54
CA PHE A 29 11.76 -3.60 -8.98
C PHE A 29 10.33 -3.27 -8.55
N VAL A 30 9.43 -4.20 -8.86
CA VAL A 30 8.04 -4.16 -8.43
C VAL A 30 7.80 -5.36 -7.54
N ILE A 31 7.69 -5.09 -6.25
CA ILE A 31 7.58 -6.12 -5.22
C ILE A 31 6.10 -6.39 -4.97
N PRO A 32 5.62 -7.64 -5.19
CA PRO A 32 4.27 -8.03 -4.83
C PRO A 32 4.13 -8.07 -3.30
N ALA A 33 3.06 -7.47 -2.80
CA ALA A 33 2.69 -7.46 -1.40
C ALA A 33 1.17 -7.61 -1.27
N ARG A 34 0.70 -7.79 -0.04
CA ARG A 34 -0.73 -7.84 0.27
C ARG A 34 -1.08 -6.88 1.40
N VAL A 35 -2.33 -6.40 1.41
CA VAL A 35 -2.87 -5.65 2.53
C VAL A 35 -2.99 -6.58 3.73
N SER A 36 -2.25 -6.27 4.79
CA SER A 36 -2.22 -7.03 6.06
C SER A 36 -3.04 -6.37 7.16
N PHE A 37 -3.33 -5.07 7.02
CA PHE A 37 -4.06 -4.31 8.02
C PHE A 37 -4.65 -3.04 7.39
N VAL A 38 -5.89 -2.73 7.78
CA VAL A 38 -6.60 -1.49 7.50
C VAL A 38 -7.05 -0.94 8.85
N ALA A 39 -6.67 0.31 9.17
CA ALA A 39 -7.08 0.93 10.43
C ALA A 39 -8.59 1.16 10.46
N SER A 40 -9.23 0.84 11.60
CA SER A 40 -10.65 1.15 11.85
C SER A 40 -10.89 2.62 12.21
N VAL A 41 -9.83 3.36 12.53
CA VAL A 41 -9.88 4.77 12.95
C VAL A 41 -8.91 5.59 12.09
N ALA A 42 -9.36 6.77 11.66
CA ALA A 42 -8.54 7.72 10.95
C ALA A 42 -7.37 8.20 11.84
N GLN A 43 -6.15 8.19 11.30
CA GLN A 43 -4.96 8.64 12.04
C GLN A 43 -4.67 10.12 11.84
N PHE A 44 -5.17 10.70 10.76
CA PHE A 44 -5.16 12.15 10.56
C PHE A 44 -6.59 12.63 10.37
N THR A 45 -6.99 13.52 11.25
CA THR A 45 -8.30 14.17 11.21
C THR A 45 -8.08 15.68 11.06
N PRO A 46 -8.77 16.35 10.11
CA PRO A 46 -8.74 17.81 10.08
C PRO A 46 -9.31 18.38 11.39
N ARG A 47 -8.99 19.63 11.71
CA ARG A 47 -9.43 20.29 12.95
C ARG A 47 -10.95 20.38 13.08
N THR A 48 -11.66 20.36 11.96
CA THR A 48 -13.11 20.44 11.87
C THR A 48 -13.59 19.32 10.94
N VAL A 49 -14.56 18.52 11.36
CA VAL A 49 -15.12 17.39 10.58
C VAL A 49 -16.64 17.53 10.36
N GLU A 50 -17.11 18.78 10.33
CA GLU A 50 -18.53 19.13 10.28
C GLU A 50 -19.13 19.00 8.88
N THR A 51 -18.31 19.16 7.83
CA THR A 51 -18.74 19.04 6.44
C THR A 51 -18.27 17.72 5.82
N GLU A 52 -18.99 17.25 4.80
CA GLU A 52 -18.65 16.04 4.05
C GLU A 52 -17.25 16.12 3.45
N ALA A 53 -16.90 17.28 2.87
CA ALA A 53 -15.57 17.55 2.33
C ALA A 53 -14.44 17.46 3.38
N GLU A 54 -14.70 17.78 4.65
CA GLU A 54 -13.71 17.60 5.72
C GLU A 54 -13.61 16.14 6.16
N ARG A 55 -14.70 15.36 6.12
CA ARG A 55 -14.66 13.92 6.39
C ARG A 55 -13.94 13.13 5.29
N GLU A 56 -13.96 13.62 4.05
CA GLU A 56 -13.17 13.05 2.95
C GLU A 56 -11.67 13.17 3.19
N LYS A 57 -11.22 14.17 3.97
CA LYS A 57 -9.80 14.37 4.32
C LYS A 57 -9.31 13.45 5.45
N LEU A 58 -10.18 12.60 6.02
CA LEU A 58 -9.76 11.60 7.00
C LEU A 58 -8.83 10.60 6.35
N MET A 59 -7.65 10.39 6.95
CA MET A 59 -6.63 9.49 6.43
C MET A 59 -6.52 8.24 7.29
N PHE A 60 -6.70 7.09 6.66
CA PHE A 60 -6.66 5.78 7.31
C PHE A 60 -5.34 5.09 7.00
N ARG A 61 -4.73 4.50 8.04
CA ARG A 61 -3.48 3.76 7.88
C ARG A 61 -3.74 2.39 7.30
N ILE A 62 -3.01 2.06 6.25
CA ILE A 62 -2.96 0.74 5.63
C ILE A 62 -1.56 0.17 5.79
N ARG A 63 -1.46 -1.15 6.01
CA ARG A 63 -0.17 -1.86 6.06
C ARG A 63 -0.10 -2.88 4.94
N ALA A 64 0.84 -2.68 4.02
CA ALA A 64 1.26 -3.68 3.06
C ALA A 64 2.34 -4.59 3.66
N GLN A 65 2.19 -5.89 3.47
CA GLN A 65 3.14 -6.92 3.88
C GLN A 65 3.62 -7.68 2.65
N ILE A 66 4.94 -7.75 2.51
CA ILE A 66 5.60 -8.58 1.51
C ILE A 66 5.56 -10.03 2.00
N ASP A 67 5.43 -10.98 1.08
CA ASP A 67 5.45 -12.40 1.39
C ASP A 67 6.75 -12.77 2.15
N PRO A 68 6.66 -13.44 3.33
CA PRO A 68 7.83 -13.87 4.08
C PRO A 68 8.78 -14.80 3.31
N ASP A 69 8.27 -15.65 2.41
CA ASP A 69 9.09 -16.52 1.59
C ASP A 69 9.93 -15.71 0.60
N LEU A 70 9.33 -14.70 -0.03
CA LEU A 70 10.02 -13.78 -0.93
C LEU A 70 11.09 -12.97 -0.18
N LEU A 71 10.77 -12.49 1.03
CA LEU A 71 11.74 -11.80 1.87
C LEU A 71 12.92 -12.68 2.24
N ARG A 72 12.70 -13.98 2.52
CA ARG A 72 13.79 -14.91 2.84
C ARG A 72 14.74 -15.10 1.65
N GLN A 73 14.22 -15.18 0.43
CA GLN A 73 15.03 -15.33 -0.79
C GLN A 73 15.88 -14.08 -1.09
N HIS A 74 15.38 -12.89 -0.72
CA HIS A 74 16.05 -11.62 -1.02
C HIS A 74 16.46 -10.81 0.22
N ALA A 75 16.63 -11.47 1.37
CA ALA A 75 16.84 -10.84 2.67
C ALA A 75 18.06 -9.91 2.69
N ALA A 76 19.10 -10.23 1.92
CA ALA A 76 20.31 -9.41 1.81
C ALA A 76 20.09 -8.09 1.06
N ARG A 77 19.07 -8.01 0.20
CA ARG A 77 18.79 -6.84 -0.66
C ARG A 77 17.60 -6.02 -0.17
N VAL A 78 16.63 -6.64 0.49
CA VAL A 78 15.43 -5.95 0.99
C VAL A 78 15.68 -5.38 2.38
N LYS A 79 16.08 -4.11 2.45
CA LYS A 79 16.17 -3.40 3.73
C LYS A 79 14.79 -2.96 4.20
N THR A 80 14.44 -3.35 5.43
CA THR A 80 13.23 -2.86 6.10
C THR A 80 13.36 -1.36 6.40
N GLY A 81 12.30 -0.59 6.17
CA GLY A 81 12.26 0.84 6.48
C GLY A 81 12.62 1.77 5.32
N LEU A 82 12.89 1.23 4.12
CA LEU A 82 13.05 2.04 2.92
C LEU A 82 11.73 2.74 2.55
N PRO A 83 11.77 4.04 2.20
CA PRO A 83 10.63 4.71 1.61
C PRO A 83 10.36 4.15 0.20
N GLY A 84 9.13 4.33 -0.25
CA GLY A 84 8.69 3.85 -1.54
C GLY A 84 7.23 4.20 -1.79
N THR A 85 6.81 3.89 -3.01
CA THR A 85 5.43 4.08 -3.46
C THR A 85 4.68 2.76 -3.40
N ALA A 86 3.48 2.79 -2.81
CA ALA A 86 2.56 1.67 -2.78
C ALA A 86 1.39 1.92 -3.75
N TYR A 87 1.28 1.05 -4.75
CA TYR A 87 0.14 1.03 -5.65
C TYR A 87 -0.85 -0.02 -5.17
N VAL A 88 -2.10 0.39 -5.06
CA VAL A 88 -3.20 -0.47 -4.65
C VAL A 88 -4.26 -0.48 -5.74
N ARG A 89 -4.90 -1.63 -5.91
CA ARG A 89 -6.01 -1.77 -6.82
C ARG A 89 -7.31 -1.48 -6.08
N ILE A 90 -7.90 -0.33 -6.34
CA ILE A 90 -9.17 0.11 -5.73
C ILE A 90 -10.39 -0.55 -6.41
N ASP A 91 -10.25 -0.88 -7.69
CA ASP A 91 -11.25 -1.64 -8.45
C ASP A 91 -10.72 -3.07 -8.68
N PRO A 92 -11.28 -4.10 -8.02
CA PRO A 92 -10.82 -5.48 -8.16
C PRO A 92 -10.83 -6.00 -9.61
N ALA A 93 -11.68 -5.43 -10.47
CA ALA A 93 -11.80 -5.82 -11.87
C ALA A 93 -10.75 -5.18 -12.77
N ALA A 94 -9.99 -4.19 -12.28
CA ALA A 94 -8.93 -3.57 -13.05
C ALA A 94 -7.69 -4.47 -13.15
N ASP A 95 -7.10 -4.57 -14.33
CA ASP A 95 -5.81 -5.22 -14.50
C ASP A 95 -4.66 -4.32 -14.05
N TRP A 96 -3.56 -4.92 -13.62
CA TRP A 96 -2.34 -4.18 -13.35
C TRP A 96 -1.75 -3.66 -14.66
N PRO A 97 -1.39 -2.36 -14.75
CA PRO A 97 -0.67 -1.87 -15.92
C PRO A 97 0.69 -2.58 -16.04
N PRO A 98 1.24 -2.72 -17.26
CA PRO A 98 2.46 -3.49 -17.52
C PRO A 98 3.66 -3.07 -16.66
N GLU A 99 3.76 -1.78 -16.35
CA GLU A 99 4.80 -1.20 -15.52
C GLU A 99 4.79 -1.66 -14.06
N LEU A 100 3.62 -2.09 -13.57
CA LEU A 100 3.37 -2.60 -12.21
C LEU A 100 3.33 -4.13 -12.14
N LEU A 101 3.71 -4.83 -13.22
CA LEU A 101 3.91 -6.27 -13.17
C LEU A 101 5.12 -6.61 -12.28
N PRO A 102 5.08 -7.71 -11.50
CA PRO A 102 6.17 -8.09 -10.61
C PRO A 102 7.50 -8.19 -11.33
N ARG A 103 8.48 -7.45 -10.81
CA ARG A 103 9.88 -7.47 -11.26
C ARG A 103 10.74 -7.65 -10.04
N LEU A 104 11.21 -8.88 -9.83
CA LEU A 104 11.99 -9.25 -8.65
C LEU A 104 13.48 -9.31 -9.01
N PRO A 105 14.37 -8.92 -8.08
CA PRO A 105 15.79 -9.14 -8.26
C PRO A 105 16.07 -10.65 -8.36
N GLN A 106 16.95 -11.07 -9.27
CA GLN A 106 17.45 -12.46 -9.30
C GLN A 106 18.37 -12.78 -8.11
#